data_AF-A0A7C5VXA6-F1
#
_entry.id   AF-A0A7C5VXA6-F1
#
_cell.length_a   1.000
_cell.length_b   1.000
_cell.length_c   1.000
_cell.angle_alpha   90.00
_cell.angle_beta   90.00
_cell.angle_gamma   90.00
#
_symmetry.space_group_name_H-M   'P 1'
#
loop_
_entity.id
_entity.type
_entity.pdbx_description
1 polymer ?
#
loop_
_entity_poly.entity_id
_entity_poly.type
_entity_poly.pdbx_seq_one_letter_code
_entity_poly.pdbx_strand_id
1 'polypeptide(L)'
;MPTGVKIEDISSSISSVLKDYDREIWACVEIVKNWKSVGGKTKPKNISLKGGVLKMSFYDSALRNYITINEQKIIQKINKDILKEDLIKKIEVYGVQVPIYKRFSYKMNKR
;
A
#
# COMPACT_ATOMS: atom_id res chain seq x y z
N MET A 1 -20.11 -24.31 24.36
CA MET A 1 -20.02 -24.57 22.91
C MET A 1 -18.96 -23.64 22.34
N PRO A 2 -18.06 -24.10 21.46
CA PRO A 2 -16.84 -23.36 21.13
C PRO A 2 -17.19 -22.08 20.39
N THR A 3 -16.71 -20.97 20.92
CA THR A 3 -16.71 -19.64 20.30
C THR A 3 -15.96 -19.74 18.99
N GLY A 4 -16.68 -19.73 17.87
CA GLY A 4 -16.08 -19.62 16.55
C GLY A 4 -15.31 -18.31 16.48
N VAL A 5 -13.97 -18.39 16.50
CA VAL A 5 -13.10 -17.24 16.35
C VAL A 5 -13.42 -16.61 15.00
N LYS A 6 -13.95 -15.39 14.99
CA LYS A 6 -14.24 -14.69 13.74
C LYS A 6 -12.91 -14.36 13.07
N ILE A 7 -12.86 -14.49 11.75
CA ILE A 7 -11.65 -14.18 10.95
C ILE A 7 -11.16 -12.74 11.22
N GLU A 8 -12.09 -11.83 11.54
CA GLU A 8 -11.79 -10.45 11.94
C GLU A 8 -10.98 -10.36 13.25
N ASP A 9 -11.29 -11.21 14.23
CA ASP A 9 -10.58 -11.27 15.52
C ASP A 9 -9.15 -11.85 15.35
N ILE A 10 -8.97 -12.74 14.37
CA ILE A 10 -7.66 -13.26 13.99
C ILE A 10 -6.85 -12.18 13.26
N SER A 11 -7.50 -11.43 12.34
CA SER A 11 -6.83 -10.34 11.62
C SER A 11 -6.39 -9.20 12.53
N SER A 12 -7.15 -8.87 13.57
CA SER A 12 -6.79 -7.82 14.52
C SER A 12 -5.63 -8.25 15.42
N SER A 13 -5.66 -9.49 15.92
CA SER A 13 -4.61 -10.07 16.75
C SER A 13 -3.28 -10.23 15.99
N ILE A 14 -3.33 -10.62 14.71
CA ILE A 14 -2.15 -10.66 13.85
C ILE A 14 -1.60 -9.26 13.58
N SER A 15 -2.48 -8.27 13.37
CA SER A 15 -2.07 -6.88 13.15
C SER A 15 -1.38 -6.29 14.38
N SER A 16 -1.89 -6.54 15.59
CA SER A 16 -1.24 -6.07 16.83
C SER A 16 0.12 -6.72 17.06
N VAL A 17 0.23 -8.05 16.88
CA VAL A 17 1.51 -8.76 17.02
C VAL A 17 2.55 -8.26 16.00
N LEU A 18 2.13 -8.03 14.75
CA LEU A 18 3.00 -7.46 13.72
C LEU A 18 3.43 -6.03 14.08
N LYS A 19 2.55 -5.21 14.66
CA LYS A 19 2.89 -3.86 15.07
C LYS A 19 3.99 -3.83 16.13
N ASP A 20 3.92 -4.75 17.09
CA ASP A 20 4.90 -4.87 18.18
C ASP A 20 6.24 -5.45 17.70
N TYR A 21 6.20 -6.36 16.71
CA TYR A 21 7.39 -7.00 16.15
C TYR A 21 8.12 -6.12 15.12
N ASP A 22 7.39 -5.60 14.12
CA ASP A 22 7.92 -4.72 13.08
C ASP A 22 6.87 -3.71 12.63
N ARG A 23 6.95 -2.52 13.21
CA ARG A 23 6.04 -1.40 12.94
C ARG A 23 6.04 -0.96 11.48
N GLU A 24 7.17 -1.07 10.77
CA GLU A 24 7.27 -0.63 9.37
C GLU A 24 6.57 -1.62 8.44
N ILE A 25 6.73 -2.92 8.70
CA ILE A 25 6.01 -3.98 7.97
C ILE A 25 4.51 -3.89 8.26
N TRP A 26 4.12 -3.73 9.53
CA TRP A 26 2.73 -3.53 9.91
C TRP A 26 2.09 -2.36 9.16
N ALA A 27 2.76 -1.20 9.15
CA ALA A 27 2.26 -0.03 8.45
C ALA A 27 2.08 -0.30 6.94
N CYS A 28 3.03 -0.99 6.30
CA CYS A 28 2.90 -1.39 4.90
C CYS A 28 1.65 -2.24 4.63
N VAL A 29 1.38 -3.21 5.50
CA VAL A 29 0.20 -4.09 5.39
C VAL A 29 -1.10 -3.28 5.53
N GLU A 30 -1.19 -2.43 6.55
CA GLU A 30 -2.37 -1.59 6.79
C GLU A 30 -2.62 -0.62 5.63
N ILE A 31 -1.58 -0.02 5.07
CA ILE A 31 -1.70 0.86 3.88
C ILE A 31 -2.24 0.08 2.68
N VAL A 32 -1.76 -1.14 2.42
CA VAL A 32 -2.22 -1.95 1.27
C VAL A 32 -3.65 -2.45 1.47
N LYS A 33 -4.03 -2.78 2.70
CA LYS A 33 -5.40 -3.17 3.05
C LYS A 33 -6.37 -2.02 2.80
N ASN A 34 -6.00 -0.81 3.23
CA ASN A 34 -6.83 0.38 3.17
C ASN A 34 -6.59 1.26 1.94
N TRP A 35 -5.74 0.86 0.99
CA TRP A 35 -5.31 1.70 -0.14
C TRP A 35 -6.46 2.33 -0.95
N LYS A 36 -7.59 1.63 -1.05
CA LYS A 36 -8.79 2.14 -1.73
C LYS A 36 -9.28 3.47 -1.16
N SER A 37 -9.09 3.72 0.15
CA SER A 37 -9.46 4.99 0.78
C SER A 37 -8.51 6.12 0.41
N VAL A 38 -7.28 5.84 0.00
CA VAL A 38 -6.23 6.83 -0.25
C VAL A 38 -6.00 7.09 -1.74
N GLY A 39 -5.59 6.05 -2.48
CA GLY A 39 -5.03 6.18 -3.83
C GLY A 39 -5.86 5.51 -4.92
N GLY A 40 -7.07 5.02 -4.60
CA GLY A 40 -8.03 4.53 -5.58
C GLY A 40 -7.93 3.03 -5.89
N LYS A 41 -8.36 2.65 -7.11
CA LYS A 41 -8.63 1.25 -7.47
C LYS A 41 -7.36 0.38 -7.61
N THR A 42 -6.24 0.97 -8.04
CA THR A 42 -5.01 0.25 -8.36
C THR A 42 -4.06 0.24 -7.16
N LYS A 43 -3.85 -0.92 -6.56
CA LYS A 43 -2.91 -1.10 -5.45
C LYS A 43 -1.45 -0.98 -5.92
N PRO A 44 -0.53 -0.52 -5.06
CA PRO A 44 0.91 -0.57 -5.34
C PRO A 44 1.34 -2.02 -5.58
N LYS A 45 2.27 -2.22 -6.51
CA LYS A 45 2.85 -3.54 -6.80
C LYS A 45 3.79 -3.98 -5.69
N ASN A 46 4.68 -3.08 -5.30
CA ASN A 46 5.56 -3.21 -4.17
C ASN A 46 5.36 -1.99 -3.26
N ILE A 47 5.44 -2.23 -1.96
CA ILE A 47 5.42 -1.21 -0.91
C ILE A 47 6.51 -1.56 0.10
N SER A 48 7.22 -0.56 0.60
CA SER A 48 8.16 -0.72 1.71
C SER A 48 8.27 0.60 2.44
N LEU A 49 8.41 0.55 3.75
CA LEU A 49 8.63 1.71 4.61
C LEU A 49 10.00 1.52 5.26
N LYS A 50 10.82 2.57 5.24
CA LYS A 50 12.10 2.57 5.95
C LYS A 50 12.46 3.97 6.41
N GLY A 51 12.63 4.15 7.72
CA GLY A 51 13.01 5.44 8.32
C GLY A 51 12.00 6.56 8.04
N GLY A 52 10.71 6.21 7.90
CA GLY A 52 9.64 7.16 7.56
C GLY A 52 9.52 7.50 6.07
N VAL A 53 10.30 6.86 5.19
CA VAL A 53 10.16 7.00 3.73
C VAL A 53 9.35 5.83 3.18
N LEU A 54 8.15 6.11 2.67
CA LEU A 54 7.28 5.12 2.05
C LEU A 54 7.61 5.00 0.55
N LYS A 55 8.18 3.87 0.17
CA LYS A 55 8.48 3.55 -1.23
C LYS A 55 7.36 2.72 -1.83
N MET A 56 6.80 3.16 -2.96
CA MET A 56 5.74 2.47 -3.67
C MET A 56 6.06 2.35 -5.15
N SER A 57 5.62 1.27 -5.79
CA SER A 57 5.81 1.08 -7.23
C SER A 57 4.49 0.87 -7.97
N PHE A 58 4.30 1.59 -9.09
CA PHE A 58 3.12 1.45 -9.95
C PHE A 58 3.50 1.32 -11.42
N TYR A 59 2.66 0.63 -12.19
CA TYR A 59 2.78 0.59 -13.66
C TYR A 59 2.32 1.88 -14.33
N ASP A 60 1.24 2.47 -13.82
CA ASP A 60 0.57 3.63 -14.40
C ASP A 60 1.32 4.93 -14.08
N SER A 61 1.78 5.63 -15.11
CA SER A 61 2.47 6.92 -14.97
C SER A 61 1.57 8.04 -14.46
N ALA A 62 0.29 8.05 -14.81
CA ALA A 62 -0.65 9.07 -14.35
C ALA A 62 -0.86 8.95 -12.84
N LEU A 63 -1.02 7.72 -12.32
CA LEU A 63 -1.13 7.48 -10.89
C LEU A 63 0.16 7.86 -10.14
N ARG A 64 1.34 7.56 -10.70
CA ARG A 64 2.61 8.00 -10.10
C ARG A 64 2.69 9.52 -10.00
N ASN A 65 2.39 10.22 -11.10
CA ASN A 65 2.40 11.68 -11.13
C ASN A 65 1.38 12.26 -10.15
N TYR A 66 0.17 11.69 -10.08
CA TYR A 66 -0.84 12.10 -9.11
C TYR A 66 -0.32 12.00 -7.67
N ILE A 67 0.32 10.89 -7.31
CA ILE A 67 0.85 10.67 -5.97
C ILE A 67 1.98 11.65 -5.67
N THR A 68 2.89 11.89 -6.62
CA THR A 68 3.99 12.85 -6.46
C THR A 68 3.47 14.28 -6.30
N ILE A 69 2.49 14.71 -7.10
CA ILE A 69 1.91 16.06 -7.00
C ILE A 69 1.13 16.25 -5.69
N ASN A 70 0.43 15.21 -5.23
CA ASN A 70 -0.42 15.27 -4.03
C ASN A 70 0.23 14.62 -2.80
N GLU A 71 1.57 14.51 -2.78
CA GLU A 71 2.33 13.75 -1.79
C GLU A 71 1.91 14.08 -0.36
N GLN A 72 1.96 15.36 0.01
CA GLN A 72 1.66 15.81 1.38
C GLN A 72 0.23 15.47 1.81
N LYS A 73 -0.74 15.63 0.90
CA LYS A 73 -2.14 15.28 1.17
C LYS A 73 -2.31 13.78 1.39
N ILE A 74 -1.60 12.96 0.62
CA ILE A 74 -1.61 11.51 0.75
C ILE A 74 -0.95 11.07 2.05
N ILE A 75 0.21 11.66 2.41
CA ILE A 75 0.90 11.40 3.69
C ILE A 75 -0.05 11.69 4.86
N GLN A 76 -0.67 12.87 4.88
CA GLN A 76 -1.60 13.25 5.94
C GLN A 76 -2.76 12.26 6.04
N LYS A 77 -3.31 11.84 4.90
CA LYS A 77 -4.40 10.87 4.87
C LYS A 77 -3.98 9.51 5.41
N ILE A 78 -2.79 9.02 5.05
CA ILE A 78 -2.29 7.75 5.56
C ILE A 78 -2.01 7.83 7.07
N ASN A 79 -1.28 8.85 7.52
CA ASN A 79 -0.92 8.99 8.93
C ASN A 79 -2.15 9.19 9.82
N LYS A 80 -3.13 10.02 9.41
CA LYS A 80 -4.34 10.29 10.21
C LYS A 80 -5.40 9.20 10.11
N ASP A 81 -5.74 8.77 8.89
CA ASP A 81 -6.93 7.93 8.68
C ASP A 81 -6.61 6.44 8.75
N ILE A 82 -5.40 6.02 8.34
CA ILE A 82 -5.02 4.60 8.32
C ILE A 82 -4.20 4.24 9.56
N LEU A 83 -3.05 4.87 9.73
CA LEU A 83 -2.09 4.47 10.77
C LEU A 83 -2.46 5.05 12.14
N LYS A 84 -3.14 6.19 12.17
CA LYS A 84 -3.44 7.00 13.37
C LYS A 84 -2.18 7.43 14.13
N GLU A 85 -1.06 7.57 13.42
CA GLU A 85 0.25 7.94 13.94
C GLU A 85 1.09 8.62 12.85
N ASP A 86 2.00 9.52 13.25
CA ASP A 86 2.85 10.26 12.32
C ASP A 86 4.12 9.48 11.96
N LEU A 87 3.96 8.46 11.13
CA LEU A 87 5.04 7.52 10.78
C LEU A 87 5.70 7.86 9.44
N ILE A 88 4.92 8.26 8.44
CA ILE A 88 5.42 8.56 7.10
C ILE A 88 5.73 10.04 6.97
N LYS A 89 6.94 10.36 6.52
CA LYS A 89 7.42 11.73 6.31
C LYS A 89 7.58 12.08 4.83
N LYS A 90 7.77 11.07 3.98
CA LYS A 90 8.02 11.21 2.56
C LYS A 90 7.49 10.00 1.80
N ILE A 91 7.04 10.20 0.56
CA ILE A 91 6.66 9.15 -0.37
C ILE A 91 7.58 9.17 -1.59
N GLU A 92 8.14 8.02 -1.93
CA GLU A 92 8.90 7.84 -3.15
C GLU A 92 8.20 6.86 -4.08
N VAL A 93 7.88 7.30 -5.29
CA VAL A 93 7.11 6.51 -6.24
C VAL A 93 7.94 6.11 -7.43
N TYR A 94 7.99 4.80 -7.68
CA TYR A 94 8.81 4.19 -8.73
C TYR A 94 7.94 3.58 -9.83
N GLY A 95 8.41 3.66 -11.08
CA GLY A 95 7.81 2.97 -12.21
C GLY A 95 8.27 1.52 -12.29
N VAL A 96 7.34 0.57 -12.33
CA VAL A 96 7.71 -0.80 -12.70
C VAL A 96 7.74 -0.88 -14.23
N GLN A 97 8.92 -1.10 -14.80
CA GLN A 97 9.04 -1.36 -16.24
C GLN A 97 8.52 -2.77 -16.53
N VAL A 98 7.44 -2.86 -17.32
CA VAL A 98 7.04 -4.13 -17.94
C VAL A 98 7.79 -4.21 -19.26
N PRO A 99 8.57 -5.28 -19.50
CA PRO A 99 9.16 -5.51 -20.81
C PRO A 99 8.10 -5.44 -21.90
N ILE A 100 8.36 -4.71 -22.97
CA ILE A 100 7.39 -4.38 -24.03
C ILE A 100 6.67 -5.64 -24.56
N TYR A 101 7.39 -6.77 -24.71
CA TYR A 101 6.84 -8.03 -25.21
C TYR A 101 5.73 -8.62 -24.32
N LYS A 102 5.79 -8.44 -22.99
CA LYS A 102 4.71 -8.89 -22.08
C LYS A 102 3.45 -8.03 -22.17
N ARG A 103 3.55 -6.79 -22.67
CA ARG A 103 2.37 -5.94 -22.91
C ARG A 103 1.59 -6.37 -24.15
N PHE A 104 2.29 -6.87 -25.17
CA PHE A 104 1.67 -7.38 -26.39
C PHE A 104 0.93 -8.71 -26.17
N SER A 105 1.52 -9.65 -25.42
CA SER A 105 0.86 -10.95 -25.14
C SER A 105 -0.45 -10.79 -24.35
N TYR A 106 -0.52 -9.85 -23.41
CA TYR A 106 -1.73 -9.61 -22.62
C TYR A 106 -2.90 -9.03 -23.45
N LYS A 107 -2.61 -8.30 -24.53
CA LYS A 107 -3.64 -7.85 -25.48
C LYS A 107 -4.11 -8.97 -26.41
N MET A 108 -3.23 -9.92 -26.74
CA MET A 108 -3.58 -11.06 -27.59
C MET A 108 -4.40 -12.13 -26.85
N ASN A 109 -4.10 -12.39 -25.58
CA ASN A 109 -4.78 -13.43 -24.78
C ASN A 109 -6.09 -12.96 -24.11
N LYS A 110 -6.59 -11.76 -24.42
CA LYS A 110 -7.89 -11.25 -23.96
C LYS A 110 -8.97 -11.26 -25.06
N ARG A 111 -8.71 -11.97 -26.16
CA ARG A 111 -9.72 -12.30 -27.17
C ARG A 111 -10.37 -13.63 -26.82
#